data_AF-A0A2A5JMF7-F1
#
_entry.id   AF-A0A2A5JMF7-F1
#
_cell.length_a   1.000
_cell.length_b   1.000
_cell.length_c   1.000
_cell.angle_alpha   90.00
_cell.angle_beta   90.00
_cell.angle_gamma   90.00
#
_symmetry.space_group_name_H-M   'P 1'
#
loop_
_entity.id
_entity.type
_entity.pdbx_description
1 polymer ?
#
loop_
_entity_poly.entity_id
_entity_poly.type
_entity_poly.pdbx_seq_one_letter_code
_entity_poly.pdbx_strand_id
1 'polypeptide(L)'
;MISTFEVAQSTLNVVLKLAVLICECQDLILIHKSSCEPQKKLIVFMIADNLKNEEIDIDKVVERLSEKLGVTSDRALSTEMGLSLGAVNQARKRGSLPYEAIIKLCQREDISLDWLFGTSSSKQREVKNQVAEPEHTYSTHDKELMKVELISINQFVEEVLDQVLDRKLPMARLLEVRKALAPILIDAVIEYGRDKAIVAAVARSTLKLI
;
A
#
# COMPACT_ATOMS: atom_id res chain seq x y z
N MET A 1 35.61 -51.86 -41.26
CA MET A 1 35.50 -50.51 -40.67
C MET A 1 34.15 -49.90 -41.07
N ILE A 2 33.03 -50.36 -40.51
CA ILE A 2 31.69 -49.78 -40.80
C ILE A 2 30.89 -49.48 -39.50
N SER A 3 31.41 -49.82 -38.31
CA SER A 3 30.60 -49.80 -37.08
C SER A 3 30.57 -48.46 -36.32
N THR A 4 31.24 -47.40 -36.77
CA THR A 4 31.26 -46.11 -36.04
C THR A 4 30.34 -45.05 -36.66
N PHE A 5 29.87 -45.25 -37.89
CA PHE A 5 29.01 -44.28 -38.57
C PHE A 5 27.53 -44.40 -38.19
N GLU A 6 27.07 -45.62 -37.92
CA GLU A 6 25.66 -45.90 -37.60
C GLU A 6 25.29 -45.43 -36.17
N VAL A 7 26.25 -45.49 -35.24
CA VAL A 7 26.08 -44.97 -33.88
C VAL A 7 25.94 -43.45 -33.89
N ALA A 8 26.71 -42.75 -34.73
CA ALA A 8 26.67 -41.29 -34.84
C ALA A 8 25.31 -40.78 -35.35
N GLN A 9 24.71 -41.46 -36.33
CA GLN A 9 23.39 -41.15 -36.89
C GLN A 9 22.27 -41.33 -35.85
N SER A 10 22.37 -42.34 -34.98
CA SER A 10 21.40 -42.59 -33.92
C SER A 10 21.41 -41.50 -32.84
N THR A 11 22.60 -41.08 -32.39
CA THR A 11 22.75 -39.96 -31.44
C THR A 11 22.23 -38.64 -32.01
N LEU A 12 22.44 -38.38 -33.30
CA LEU A 12 21.96 -37.14 -33.92
C LEU A 12 20.43 -37.08 -33.94
N ASN A 13 19.76 -38.20 -34.18
CA ASN A 13 18.30 -38.30 -34.16
C ASN A 13 17.70 -38.13 -32.76
N VAL A 14 18.39 -38.60 -31.71
CA VAL A 14 17.96 -38.38 -30.32
C VAL A 14 18.11 -36.92 -29.94
N VAL A 15 19.21 -36.27 -30.34
CA VAL A 15 19.43 -34.83 -30.09
C VAL A 15 18.42 -33.98 -30.85
N LEU A 16 18.10 -34.31 -32.11
CA LEU A 16 17.05 -33.61 -32.86
C LEU A 16 15.67 -33.77 -32.23
N LYS A 17 15.32 -34.98 -31.75
CA LYS A 17 14.06 -35.22 -31.04
C LYS A 17 13.98 -34.46 -29.71
N LEU A 18 15.08 -34.37 -28.97
CA LEU A 18 15.13 -33.56 -27.75
C LEU A 18 14.97 -32.06 -28.06
N ALA A 19 15.58 -31.57 -29.13
CA ALA A 19 15.48 -30.16 -29.54
C ALA A 19 14.05 -29.78 -29.95
N VAL A 20 13.31 -30.67 -30.62
CA VAL A 20 11.89 -30.44 -30.98
C VAL A 20 11.00 -30.40 -29.73
N LEU A 21 11.22 -31.30 -28.76
CA LEU A 21 10.50 -31.28 -27.48
C LEU A 21 10.77 -30.03 -26.64
N ILE A 22 12.00 -29.51 -26.67
CA ILE A 22 12.34 -28.25 -25.98
C ILE A 22 11.67 -27.07 -26.68
N CYS A 23 11.54 -27.10 -28.01
CA CYS A 23 10.88 -26.05 -28.78
C CYS A 23 9.35 -26.01 -28.52
N GLU A 24 8.67 -27.15 -28.42
CA GLU A 24 7.24 -27.21 -28.08
C GLU A 24 6.93 -26.75 -26.64
N CYS A 25 7.86 -26.94 -25.71
CA CYS A 25 7.73 -26.41 -24.35
C CYS A 25 7.87 -24.89 -24.28
N GLN A 26 8.58 -24.28 -25.23
CA GLN A 26 8.79 -22.82 -25.25
C GLN A 26 7.54 -22.07 -25.71
N ASP A 27 6.74 -22.67 -26.60
CA ASP A 27 5.45 -22.12 -27.03
C ASP A 27 4.39 -22.15 -25.92
N LEU A 28 4.42 -23.15 -25.02
CA LEU A 28 3.53 -23.15 -23.85
C LEU A 28 3.90 -22.08 -22.81
N ILE A 29 5.18 -21.71 -22.70
CA ILE A 29 5.64 -20.68 -21.75
C ILE A 29 5.31 -19.26 -22.26
N LEU A 30 5.25 -19.04 -23.58
CA LEU A 30 4.87 -17.76 -24.14
C LEU A 30 3.35 -17.47 -24.10
N ILE A 31 2.50 -18.50 -24.08
CA ILE A 31 1.04 -18.29 -23.97
C ILE A 31 0.63 -17.86 -22.56
N HIS A 32 1.37 -18.26 -21.52
CA HIS A 32 1.05 -17.87 -20.14
C HIS A 32 1.52 -16.45 -19.75
N LYS A 33 2.41 -15.82 -20.52
CA LYS A 33 2.90 -14.45 -20.25
C LYS A 33 2.00 -13.34 -20.80
N SER A 34 1.06 -13.63 -21.69
CA SER A 34 0.21 -12.63 -22.34
C SER A 34 -1.14 -12.38 -21.67
N SER A 35 -1.48 -13.08 -20.58
CA SER A 35 -2.81 -13.00 -19.94
C SER A 35 -2.85 -12.24 -18.61
N CYS A 36 -1.73 -11.72 -18.12
CA CYS A 36 -1.65 -11.05 -16.82
C CYS A 36 -1.19 -9.57 -16.90
N GLU A 37 -1.66 -8.84 -17.91
CA GLU A 37 -1.40 -7.40 -18.04
C GLU A 37 -2.57 -6.53 -18.54
N PRO A 38 -3.85 -6.89 -18.27
CA PRO A 38 -4.92 -5.87 -18.25
C PRO A 38 -5.50 -5.62 -16.84
N GLN A 39 -5.31 -6.52 -15.88
CA GLN A 39 -5.95 -6.44 -14.56
C GLN A 39 -5.29 -5.40 -13.63
N LYS A 40 -3.99 -5.15 -13.75
CA LYS A 40 -3.29 -4.12 -12.94
C LYS A 40 -3.75 -2.70 -13.30
N LYS A 41 -4.10 -2.45 -14.57
CA LYS A 41 -4.60 -1.15 -15.02
C LYS A 41 -6.05 -0.90 -14.57
N LEU A 42 -6.83 -1.96 -14.40
CA LEU A 42 -8.23 -1.87 -13.96
C LEU A 42 -8.36 -1.66 -12.45
N ILE A 43 -7.50 -2.29 -11.64
CA ILE A 43 -7.51 -2.10 -10.17
C ILE A 43 -6.99 -0.70 -9.79
N VAL A 44 -5.94 -0.21 -10.46
CA VAL A 44 -5.45 1.18 -10.23
C VAL A 44 -6.50 2.21 -10.66
N PHE A 45 -7.29 1.93 -11.70
CA PHE A 45 -8.39 2.81 -12.12
C PHE A 45 -9.57 2.75 -11.14
N MET A 46 -9.97 1.57 -10.64
CA MET A 46 -11.09 1.41 -9.70
C MET A 46 -10.80 1.92 -8.29
N ILE A 47 -9.54 1.98 -7.84
CA ILE A 47 -9.18 2.60 -6.55
C ILE A 47 -9.33 4.13 -6.60
N ALA A 48 -9.19 4.75 -7.78
CA ALA A 48 -9.27 6.22 -7.91
C ALA A 48 -10.71 6.76 -7.78
N ASP A 49 -11.72 5.99 -8.19
CA ASP A 49 -13.12 6.45 -8.22
C ASP A 49 -13.87 6.30 -6.87
N ASN A 50 -13.25 5.70 -5.84
CA ASN A 50 -13.88 5.46 -4.55
C ASN A 50 -13.38 6.36 -3.41
N LEU A 51 -12.51 7.34 -3.71
CA LEU A 51 -12.49 8.55 -2.90
C LEU A 51 -13.75 9.33 -3.25
N LYS A 52 -14.75 9.24 -2.37
CA LYS A 52 -15.78 10.28 -2.30
C LYS A 52 -15.05 11.62 -2.34
N ASN A 53 -15.18 12.35 -3.44
CA ASN A 53 -14.81 13.75 -3.49
C ASN A 53 -15.72 14.45 -2.47
N GLU A 54 -15.29 14.48 -1.22
CA GLU A 54 -15.71 15.53 -0.31
C GLU A 54 -15.16 16.81 -0.94
N GLU A 55 -15.98 17.44 -1.77
CA GLU A 55 -15.65 18.70 -2.41
C GLU A 55 -15.32 19.70 -1.32
N ILE A 56 -14.03 20.02 -1.19
CA ILE A 56 -13.54 20.94 -0.18
C ILE A 56 -14.15 22.31 -0.52
N ASP A 57 -14.99 22.81 0.39
CA ASP A 57 -15.57 24.13 0.27
C ASP A 57 -14.50 25.20 0.54
N ILE A 58 -13.88 25.66 -0.54
CA ILE A 58 -12.79 26.63 -0.56
C ILE A 58 -13.20 27.92 0.15
N ASP A 59 -14.45 28.34 -0.06
CA ASP A 59 -14.95 29.60 0.47
C ASP A 59 -15.10 29.50 1.99
N LYS A 60 -15.60 28.37 2.51
CA LYS A 60 -15.64 28.12 3.96
C LYS A 60 -14.26 28.06 4.60
N VAL A 61 -13.27 27.47 3.93
CA VAL A 61 -11.89 27.42 4.43
C VAL A 61 -11.31 28.83 4.53
N VAL A 62 -11.51 29.66 3.51
CA VAL A 62 -11.05 31.06 3.49
C VAL A 62 -11.77 31.91 4.53
N GLU A 63 -13.07 31.72 4.71
CA GLU A 63 -13.86 32.39 5.75
C GLU A 63 -13.33 32.06 7.16
N ARG A 64 -13.13 30.78 7.47
CA ARG A 64 -12.55 30.33 8.75
C ARG A 64 -11.16 30.91 9.00
N LEU A 65 -10.29 30.96 7.99
CA LEU A 65 -8.98 31.60 8.13
C LEU A 65 -9.12 33.10 8.42
N SER A 66 -10.05 33.76 7.74
CA SER A 66 -10.29 35.20 7.92
C SER A 66 -10.78 35.51 9.33
N GLU A 67 -11.72 34.73 9.84
CA GLU A 67 -12.23 34.83 11.22
C GLU A 67 -11.13 34.59 12.25
N LYS A 68 -10.32 33.55 12.08
CA LYS A 68 -9.26 33.18 13.03
C LYS A 68 -8.16 34.23 13.12
N LEU A 69 -7.81 34.84 11.99
CA LEU A 69 -6.82 35.91 11.91
C LEU A 69 -7.40 37.30 12.22
N GLY A 70 -8.73 37.42 12.35
CA GLY A 70 -9.41 38.70 12.55
C GLY A 70 -9.30 39.65 11.36
N VAL A 71 -9.08 39.12 10.14
CA VAL A 71 -8.93 39.90 8.92
C VAL A 71 -10.25 39.96 8.15
N THR A 72 -10.64 41.15 7.70
CA THR A 72 -11.91 41.38 6.99
C THR A 72 -11.73 41.53 5.47
N SER A 73 -10.49 41.48 4.98
CA SER A 73 -10.18 41.71 3.57
C SER A 73 -9.27 40.61 3.02
N ASP A 74 -9.61 40.11 1.83
CA ASP A 74 -8.81 39.14 1.07
C ASP A 74 -7.36 39.58 0.86
N ARG A 75 -7.12 40.90 0.79
CA ARG A 75 -5.78 41.47 0.66
C ARG A 75 -4.96 41.33 1.94
N ALA A 76 -5.60 41.48 3.10
CA ALA A 76 -4.95 41.27 4.39
C ALA A 76 -4.65 39.77 4.57
N LEU A 77 -5.62 38.90 4.26
CA LEU A 77 -5.42 37.46 4.28
C LEU A 77 -4.28 37.01 3.36
N SER A 78 -4.23 37.52 2.12
CA SER A 78 -3.14 37.18 1.19
C SER A 78 -1.77 37.58 1.74
N THR A 79 -1.70 38.74 2.41
CA THR A 79 -0.47 39.23 3.02
C THR A 79 -0.03 38.35 4.17
N GLU A 80 -0.96 37.95 5.05
CA GLU A 80 -0.69 37.01 6.14
C GLU A 80 -0.18 35.66 5.64
N MET A 81 -0.78 35.17 4.55
CA MET A 81 -0.35 33.93 3.88
C MET A 81 0.98 34.06 3.11
N GLY A 82 1.54 35.27 3.00
CA GLY A 82 2.76 35.52 2.21
C GLY A 82 2.56 35.40 0.71
N LEU A 83 1.33 35.55 0.21
CA LEU A 83 0.96 35.47 -1.20
C LEU A 83 0.50 36.82 -1.75
N SER A 84 0.59 36.97 -3.07
CA SER A 84 -0.07 38.10 -3.74
C SER A 84 -1.58 37.86 -3.83
N LEU A 85 -2.37 38.94 -3.77
CA LEU A 85 -3.83 38.88 -3.96
C LEU A 85 -4.22 38.18 -5.28
N GLY A 86 -3.42 38.40 -6.34
CA GLY A 86 -3.60 37.72 -7.62
C GLY A 86 -3.42 36.21 -7.53
N ALA A 87 -2.42 35.73 -6.78
CA ALA A 87 -2.18 34.30 -6.60
C ALA A 87 -3.33 33.60 -5.87
N VAL A 88 -3.87 34.22 -4.81
CA VAL A 88 -5.03 33.72 -4.06
C VAL A 88 -6.27 33.66 -4.96
N ASN A 89 -6.57 34.73 -5.70
CA ASN A 89 -7.70 34.77 -6.62
C ASN A 89 -7.61 33.73 -7.74
N GLN A 90 -6.41 33.51 -8.28
CA GLN A 90 -6.19 32.49 -9.30
C GLN A 90 -6.33 31.07 -8.75
N ALA A 91 -5.88 30.81 -7.52
CA ALA A 91 -6.10 29.53 -6.85
C ALA A 91 -7.60 29.26 -6.66
N ARG A 92 -8.34 30.25 -6.15
CA ARG A 92 -9.79 30.18 -5.95
C ARG A 92 -10.55 29.95 -7.26
N LYS A 93 -10.20 30.67 -8.33
CA LYS A 93 -10.79 30.46 -9.68
C LYS A 93 -10.58 29.06 -10.24
N ARG A 94 -9.47 28.41 -9.90
CA ARG A 94 -9.18 27.03 -10.30
C ARG A 94 -9.89 25.99 -9.44
N GLY A 95 -10.67 26.39 -8.43
CA GLY A 95 -11.25 25.46 -7.48
C GLY A 95 -10.18 24.80 -6.60
N SER A 96 -9.10 25.53 -6.27
CA SER A 96 -7.98 24.99 -5.48
C SER A 96 -7.56 25.94 -4.36
N LEU A 97 -7.06 25.39 -3.26
CA LEU A 97 -6.46 26.15 -2.17
C LEU A 97 -4.94 26.15 -2.30
N PRO A 98 -4.25 27.26 -1.96
CA PRO A 98 -2.79 27.27 -1.87
C PRO A 98 -2.34 26.56 -0.58
N TYR A 99 -2.41 25.23 -0.59
CA TYR A 99 -2.14 24.39 0.59
C TYR A 99 -0.81 24.69 1.28
N GLU A 100 0.25 24.93 0.51
CA GLU A 100 1.56 25.24 1.08
C GLU A 100 1.53 26.50 1.96
N ALA A 101 0.88 27.56 1.49
CA ALA A 101 0.76 28.81 2.24
C ALA A 101 -0.13 28.64 3.47
N ILE A 102 -1.22 27.87 3.34
CA ILE A 102 -2.13 27.57 4.44
C ILE A 102 -1.42 26.75 5.53
N ILE A 103 -0.66 25.72 5.16
CA ILE A 103 0.08 24.90 6.13
C ILE A 103 1.13 25.74 6.87
N LYS A 104 1.87 26.60 6.17
CA LYS A 104 2.84 27.53 6.79
C LYS A 104 2.16 28.51 7.75
N LEU A 105 1.00 29.04 7.36
CA LEU A 105 0.21 29.91 8.21
C LEU A 105 -0.30 29.16 9.45
N CYS A 106 -0.84 27.95 9.28
CA CYS A 106 -1.29 27.10 10.38
C CYS A 106 -0.17 26.77 11.35
N GLN A 107 1.05 26.53 10.85
CA GLN A 107 2.22 26.30 11.70
C GLN A 107 2.65 27.56 12.47
N ARG A 108 2.51 28.75 11.88
CA ARG A 108 2.87 30.02 12.52
C ARG A 108 1.88 30.44 13.59
N GLU A 109 0.60 30.28 13.31
CA GLU A 109 -0.52 30.77 14.14
C GLU A 109 -1.13 29.67 15.03
N ASP A 110 -0.51 28.48 15.06
CA ASP A 110 -0.97 27.29 15.79
C ASP A 110 -2.44 26.93 15.52
N ILE A 111 -2.80 26.88 14.23
CA ILE A 111 -4.16 26.56 13.77
C ILE A 111 -4.21 25.09 13.34
N SER A 112 -5.10 24.32 13.96
CA SER A 112 -5.36 22.93 13.56
C SER A 112 -5.99 22.87 12.16
N LEU A 113 -5.40 22.04 11.28
CA LEU A 113 -5.96 21.76 9.95
C LEU A 113 -7.32 21.07 10.05
N ASP A 114 -7.54 20.24 11.06
CA ASP A 114 -8.83 19.54 11.23
C ASP A 114 -9.98 20.50 11.52
N TRP A 115 -9.69 21.55 12.30
CA TRP A 115 -10.64 22.63 12.53
C TRP A 115 -10.90 23.41 11.24
N LEU A 116 -9.83 23.68 10.47
CA LEU A 116 -9.92 24.45 9.24
C LEU A 116 -10.77 23.75 8.18
N PHE A 117 -10.56 22.45 7.96
CA PHE A 117 -11.32 21.64 7.00
C PHE A 117 -12.63 21.09 7.58
N GLY A 118 -12.86 21.21 8.89
CA GLY A 118 -14.09 20.75 9.53
C GLY A 118 -14.21 19.24 9.65
N THR A 119 -13.08 18.52 9.61
CA THR A 119 -12.98 17.06 9.79
C THR A 119 -13.13 16.63 11.25
N SER A 120 -13.24 17.59 12.18
CA SER A 120 -13.43 17.32 13.61
C SER A 120 -14.81 16.72 13.89
N SER A 121 -14.88 15.40 13.95
CA SER A 121 -15.99 14.66 14.55
C SER A 121 -16.01 14.93 16.07
N SER A 122 -16.64 16.04 16.46
CA SER A 122 -17.07 16.41 17.81
C SER A 122 -15.98 16.71 18.86
N LYS A 123 -16.09 17.93 19.43
CA LYS A 123 -15.52 18.46 20.70
C LYS A 123 -14.08 18.97 20.63
N GLN A 124 -13.98 20.29 20.41
CA GLN A 124 -12.84 21.10 20.85
C GLN A 124 -12.61 20.87 22.36
N ARG A 125 -11.52 20.21 22.73
CA ARG A 125 -10.96 20.26 24.09
C ARG A 125 -10.09 21.51 24.17
N GLU A 126 -10.46 22.45 25.02
CA GLU A 126 -9.56 23.52 25.44
C GLU A 126 -8.32 22.89 26.11
N VAL A 127 -7.15 23.06 25.50
CA VAL A 127 -5.88 22.55 26.00
C VAL A 127 -5.29 23.57 26.97
N LYS A 128 -5.24 23.22 28.26
CA LYS A 128 -4.25 23.80 29.19
C LYS A 128 -2.99 22.93 29.13
N ASN A 129 -1.88 23.58 28.81
CA ASN A 129 -0.50 23.08 28.80
C ASN A 129 -0.19 22.06 29.90
N GLN A 130 0.47 20.96 29.51
CA GLN A 130 1.75 20.56 30.09
C GLN A 130 2.48 19.55 29.20
N VAL A 131 3.80 19.70 29.22
CA VAL A 131 4.85 19.10 28.41
C VAL A 131 5.15 17.66 28.87
N ALA A 132 5.17 16.68 27.96
CA ALA A 132 6.17 15.60 27.83
C ALA A 132 5.66 14.44 26.96
N GLU A 133 6.56 13.91 26.11
CA GLU A 133 6.52 12.72 25.24
C GLU A 133 5.55 12.67 24.03
N PRO A 134 6.06 12.40 22.80
CA PRO A 134 5.22 12.24 21.62
C PRO A 134 4.62 10.84 21.62
N GLU A 135 3.60 10.61 22.44
CA GLU A 135 2.78 9.42 22.35
C GLU A 135 1.80 9.56 21.19
N HIS A 136 2.07 8.80 20.12
CA HIS A 136 1.28 8.70 18.91
C HIS A 136 -0.16 8.30 19.25
N THR A 137 -1.01 9.31 19.44
CA THR A 137 -2.40 9.13 19.86
C THR A 137 -3.24 8.79 18.64
N TYR A 138 -3.27 7.51 18.26
CA TYR A 138 -4.28 7.01 17.33
C TYR A 138 -5.65 7.01 18.01
N SER A 139 -6.63 7.60 17.31
CA SER A 139 -8.05 7.61 17.67
C SER A 139 -8.53 6.20 18.01
N THR A 140 -9.37 6.08 19.03
CA THR A 140 -9.90 4.80 19.54
C THR A 140 -10.66 4.00 18.46
N HIS A 141 -11.11 4.66 17.37
CA HIS A 141 -11.80 4.02 16.25
C HIS A 141 -10.84 3.38 15.22
N ASP A 142 -9.68 4.00 14.97
CA ASP A 142 -8.66 3.47 14.05
C ASP A 142 -7.98 2.21 14.62
N LYS A 143 -7.93 2.11 15.95
CA LYS A 143 -7.44 0.92 16.66
C LYS A 143 -8.32 -0.30 16.43
N GLU A 144 -9.62 -0.11 16.24
CA GLU A 144 -10.57 -1.21 16.01
C GLU A 144 -10.37 -1.78 14.60
N LEU A 145 -10.26 -0.90 13.59
CA LEU A 145 -9.99 -1.30 12.19
C LEU A 145 -8.62 -1.96 12.02
N MET A 146 -7.57 -1.42 12.63
CA MET A 146 -6.24 -2.02 12.60
C MET A 146 -6.22 -3.42 13.24
N LYS A 147 -6.97 -3.62 14.34
CA LYS A 147 -7.09 -4.95 14.97
C LYS A 147 -7.78 -5.94 14.04
N VAL A 148 -8.87 -5.54 13.37
CA VAL A 148 -9.60 -6.40 12.44
C VAL A 148 -8.69 -6.83 11.28
N GLU A 149 -7.90 -5.90 10.75
CA GLU A 149 -6.97 -6.20 9.67
C GLU A 149 -5.82 -7.11 10.12
N LEU A 150 -5.25 -6.85 11.30
CA LEU A 150 -4.20 -7.69 11.90
C LEU A 150 -4.69 -9.11 12.20
N ILE A 151 -5.91 -9.25 12.73
CA ILE A 151 -6.53 -10.57 12.96
C ILE A 151 -6.69 -11.31 11.65
N SER A 152 -7.14 -10.62 10.60
CA SER A 152 -7.34 -11.21 9.28
C SER A 152 -6.01 -11.65 8.63
N ILE A 153 -4.93 -10.89 8.80
CA ILE A 153 -3.58 -11.26 8.34
C ILE A 153 -3.08 -12.49 9.09
N ASN A 154 -3.20 -12.52 10.42
CA ASN A 154 -2.76 -13.66 11.22
C ASN A 154 -3.52 -14.94 10.87
N GLN A 155 -4.84 -14.86 10.68
CA GLN A 155 -5.64 -16.00 10.22
C GLN A 155 -5.17 -16.52 8.87
N PHE A 156 -4.88 -15.63 7.92
CA PHE A 156 -4.37 -16.02 6.61
C PHE A 156 -3.00 -16.71 6.68
N VAL A 157 -2.08 -16.17 7.48
CA VAL A 157 -0.74 -16.76 7.68
C VAL A 157 -0.86 -18.17 8.29
N GLU A 158 -1.74 -18.37 9.25
CA GLU A 158 -2.02 -19.67 9.86
C GLU A 158 -2.55 -20.68 8.82
N GLU A 159 -3.46 -20.27 7.94
CA GLU A 159 -3.94 -21.13 6.85
C GLU A 159 -2.83 -21.55 5.88
N VAL A 160 -1.92 -20.62 5.54
CA VAL A 160 -0.78 -20.92 4.66
C VAL A 160 0.20 -21.86 5.36
N LEU A 161 0.46 -21.64 6.65
CA LEU A 161 1.30 -22.52 7.46
C LEU A 161 0.74 -23.94 7.51
N ASP A 162 -0.55 -24.11 7.75
CA ASP A 162 -1.20 -25.42 7.81
C ASP A 162 -1.22 -26.12 6.45
N GLN A 163 -1.25 -25.37 5.35
CA GLN A 163 -1.15 -25.92 4.00
C GLN A 163 0.27 -26.40 3.67
N VAL A 164 1.29 -25.68 4.15
CA VAL A 164 2.68 -25.90 3.75
C VAL A 164 3.41 -26.86 4.71
N LEU A 165 3.05 -26.87 5.99
CA LEU A 165 3.62 -27.76 6.98
C LEU A 165 2.94 -29.14 6.91
N ASP A 166 3.68 -30.12 6.42
CA ASP A 166 3.23 -31.52 6.44
C ASP A 166 3.09 -32.03 7.88
N ARG A 167 2.03 -32.79 8.17
CA ARG A 167 1.72 -33.35 9.52
C ARG A 167 2.75 -34.36 10.06
N LYS A 168 3.87 -34.56 9.37
CA LYS A 168 4.91 -35.55 9.71
C LYS A 168 6.02 -34.99 10.60
N LEU A 169 6.08 -33.68 10.84
CA LEU A 169 7.08 -33.13 11.76
C LEU A 169 6.71 -33.39 13.23
N PRO A 170 7.70 -33.70 14.09
CA PRO A 170 7.47 -33.77 15.53
C PRO A 170 7.05 -32.40 16.07
N MET A 171 6.10 -32.37 17.00
CA MET A 171 5.48 -31.15 17.53
C MET A 171 6.47 -30.07 17.98
N ALA A 172 7.60 -30.48 18.56
CA ALA A 172 8.67 -29.57 18.97
C ALA A 172 9.28 -28.79 17.79
N ARG A 173 9.53 -29.47 16.66
CA ARG A 173 10.07 -28.83 15.44
C ARG A 173 9.02 -27.99 14.73
N LEU A 174 7.76 -28.40 14.77
CA LEU A 174 6.65 -27.64 14.20
C LEU A 174 6.53 -26.25 14.87
N LEU A 175 6.65 -26.21 16.21
CA LEU A 175 6.61 -24.95 16.96
C LEU A 175 7.79 -24.02 16.63
N GLU A 176 9.00 -24.56 16.48
CA GLU A 176 10.18 -23.78 16.10
C GLU A 176 10.04 -23.20 14.70
N VAL A 177 9.65 -24.05 13.73
CA VAL A 177 9.44 -23.64 12.35
C VAL A 177 8.34 -22.59 12.26
N ARG A 178 7.22 -22.77 12.97
CA ARG A 178 6.12 -21.80 12.98
C ARG A 178 6.58 -20.44 13.53
N LYS A 179 7.36 -20.42 14.62
CA LYS A 179 7.90 -19.18 15.19
C LYS A 179 8.85 -18.45 14.23
N ALA A 180 9.64 -19.20 13.46
CA ALA A 180 10.57 -18.63 12.49
C ALA A 180 9.88 -18.14 11.21
N LEU A 181 8.87 -18.88 10.73
CA LEU A 181 8.22 -18.64 9.44
C LEU A 181 7.13 -17.55 9.54
N ALA A 182 6.44 -17.44 10.68
CA ALA A 182 5.36 -16.47 10.88
C ALA A 182 5.72 -15.01 10.53
N PRO A 183 6.83 -14.42 11.05
CA PRO A 183 7.16 -13.03 10.72
C PRO A 183 7.46 -12.84 9.22
N ILE A 184 8.15 -13.80 8.59
CA ILE A 184 8.50 -13.75 7.16
C ILE A 184 7.23 -13.79 6.29
N LEU A 185 6.24 -14.58 6.69
CA LEU A 185 4.96 -14.66 5.98
C LEU A 185 4.10 -13.42 6.18
N ILE A 186 4.15 -12.79 7.35
CA ILE A 186 3.47 -11.51 7.58
C ILE A 186 4.01 -10.45 6.61
N ASP A 187 5.34 -10.35 6.48
CA ASP A 187 5.98 -9.41 5.54
C ASP A 187 5.58 -9.72 4.08
N ALA A 188 5.61 -10.99 3.69
CA ALA A 188 5.21 -11.42 2.34
C ALA A 188 3.72 -11.13 2.05
N VAL A 189 2.84 -11.26 3.05
CA VAL A 189 1.41 -10.94 2.89
C VAL A 189 1.19 -9.46 2.64
N ILE A 190 1.96 -8.60 3.32
CA ILE A 190 1.93 -7.15 3.14
C ILE A 190 2.45 -6.78 1.74
N GLU A 191 3.53 -7.42 1.29
CA GLU A 191 4.15 -7.12 -0.01
C GLU A 191 3.33 -7.61 -1.22
N TYR A 192 2.79 -8.83 -1.14
CA TYR A 192 2.12 -9.49 -2.27
C TYR A 192 0.58 -9.47 -2.19
N GLY A 193 0.00 -8.72 -1.26
CA GLY A 193 -1.44 -8.43 -1.23
C GLY A 193 -2.34 -9.64 -0.97
N ARG A 194 -1.99 -10.49 0.01
CA ARG A 194 -2.73 -11.73 0.38
C ARG A 194 -2.89 -12.75 -0.76
N ASP A 195 -2.04 -12.71 -1.79
CA ASP A 195 -2.03 -13.77 -2.81
C ASP A 195 -1.51 -15.09 -2.19
N LYS A 196 -2.44 -16.04 -2.00
CA LYS A 196 -2.17 -17.34 -1.38
C LYS A 196 -1.13 -18.16 -2.15
N ALA A 197 -1.09 -18.07 -3.48
CA ALA A 197 -0.14 -18.85 -4.27
C ALA A 197 1.29 -18.34 -4.08
N ILE A 198 1.46 -17.02 -4.07
CA ILE A 198 2.77 -16.36 -3.89
C ILE A 198 3.26 -16.58 -2.45
N VAL A 199 2.43 -16.31 -1.45
CA VAL A 199 2.82 -16.47 -0.05
C VAL A 199 3.13 -17.94 0.29
N ALA A 200 2.40 -18.91 -0.28
CA ALA A 200 2.73 -20.34 -0.14
C ALA A 200 4.02 -20.75 -0.88
N ALA A 201 4.37 -20.08 -1.98
CA ALA A 201 5.65 -20.30 -2.66
C ALA A 201 6.82 -19.75 -1.83
N VAL A 202 6.66 -18.57 -1.22
CA VAL A 202 7.62 -18.00 -0.27
C VAL A 202 7.79 -18.93 0.92
N ALA A 203 6.71 -19.38 1.54
CA ALA A 203 6.75 -20.33 2.66
C ALA A 203 7.56 -21.60 2.32
N ARG A 204 7.28 -22.23 1.17
CA ARG A 204 7.99 -23.44 0.73
C ARG A 204 9.46 -23.18 0.44
N SER A 205 9.80 -22.02 -0.11
CA SER A 205 11.19 -21.65 -0.40
C SER A 205 11.98 -21.43 0.89
N THR A 206 11.38 -20.75 1.86
CA THR A 206 12.00 -20.49 3.17
C THR A 206 12.16 -21.76 3.99
N LEU A 207 11.19 -22.69 3.95
CA LEU A 207 11.33 -23.99 4.59
C LEU A 207 12.47 -24.85 4.04
N LYS A 208 12.90 -24.62 2.80
CA LYS A 208 14.04 -25.33 2.22
C LYS A 208 15.39 -24.81 2.76
N LEU A 209 15.40 -23.63 3.36
CA LEU A 209 16.58 -22.95 3.89
C LEU A 209 16.78 -23.17 5.40
N ILE A 210 15.76 -23.69 6.09
CA ILE A 210 15.75 -23.99 7.53
C ILE A 210 15.98 -25.50 7.72
#